data_AF-A0AAD4M580-F1
#
_entry.id   AF-A0AAD4M580-F1
#
_cell.length_a   1.000
_cell.length_b   1.000
_cell.length_c   1.000
_cell.angle_alpha   90.00
_cell.angle_beta   90.00
_cell.angle_gamma   90.00
#
_symmetry.space_group_name_H-M   'P 1'
#
loop_
_entity.id
_entity.type
_entity.pdbx_description
1 polymer ?
#
loop_
_entity_poly.entity_id
_entity_poly.type
_entity_poly.pdbx_seq_one_letter_code
_entity_poly.pdbx_strand_id
1 'polypeptide(L)'
;MPPTRPTRTHAHTHTPPTRNADASTSKQEINKRKNRLTSKEVAKNPGVSKLKSAIRQTRRLLAKEGLPADVRVETERKLKALETDLAGAERAKKERALATRYHKVKFFDRQRLLRKIKQTQRRLADKETSSKAKKALQVELFELRVDLNYNYPKLEKYISLFPPKVRQTEGAAPVHSTAS
;
A
#
# COMPACT_ATOMS: atom_id res chain seq x y z
N MET A 1 53.39 45.29 -42.67
CA MET A 1 54.34 44.23 -42.26
C MET A 1 55.42 44.85 -41.37
N PRO A 2 56.09 44.09 -40.47
CA PRO A 2 55.64 42.89 -39.76
C PRO A 2 55.17 43.35 -38.35
N PRO A 3 55.85 43.23 -37.17
CA PRO A 3 57.00 42.41 -36.74
C PRO A 3 56.67 41.32 -35.67
N THR A 4 57.55 40.32 -35.63
CA THR A 4 57.91 39.35 -34.58
C THR A 4 57.17 39.24 -33.22
N ARG A 5 56.85 37.97 -32.90
CA ARG A 5 56.54 37.39 -31.57
C ARG A 5 57.79 37.21 -30.68
N PRO A 6 57.73 37.50 -29.36
CA PRO A 6 58.63 36.91 -28.35
C PRO A 6 58.04 35.64 -27.72
N THR A 7 58.90 34.72 -27.27
CA THR A 7 58.54 33.48 -26.56
C THR A 7 59.09 33.49 -25.14
N ARG A 8 58.32 33.05 -24.12
CA ARG A 8 58.95 32.58 -22.86
C ARG A 8 58.10 31.67 -21.96
N THR A 9 58.75 30.58 -21.56
CA THR A 9 58.67 29.85 -20.28
C THR A 9 57.35 29.25 -19.76
N HIS A 10 57.47 27.97 -19.43
CA HIS A 10 56.53 27.08 -18.76
C HIS A 10 56.00 27.60 -17.41
N ALA A 11 54.79 27.18 -17.06
CA ALA A 11 54.29 27.14 -15.68
C ALA A 11 53.69 25.76 -15.40
N HIS A 12 54.24 25.03 -14.42
CA HIS A 12 53.64 23.79 -13.94
C HIS A 12 52.46 24.09 -13.03
N THR A 13 51.26 23.62 -13.39
CA THR A 13 50.10 23.60 -12.49
C THR A 13 49.73 22.15 -12.15
N HIS A 14 49.95 21.75 -10.90
CA HIS A 14 49.58 20.42 -10.42
C HIS A 14 48.06 20.35 -10.22
N THR A 15 47.35 19.73 -11.15
CA THR A 15 45.92 19.43 -11.00
C THR A 15 45.75 18.03 -10.39
N PRO A 16 45.20 17.88 -9.18
CA PRO A 16 44.98 16.56 -8.59
C PRO A 16 43.81 15.82 -9.28
N PRO A 17 43.93 14.51 -9.56
CA PRO A 17 42.87 13.76 -10.26
C PRO A 17 41.62 13.57 -9.39
N THR A 18 40.49 14.06 -9.86
CA THR A 18 39.17 13.91 -9.22
C THR A 18 38.71 12.46 -9.23
N ARG A 19 38.47 11.86 -8.06
CA ARG A 19 38.03 10.46 -7.93
C ARG A 19 36.54 10.28 -8.25
N ASN A 20 36.26 9.57 -9.35
CA ASN A 20 35.11 8.68 -9.59
C ASN A 20 33.68 9.23 -9.34
N ALA A 21 33.04 9.77 -10.39
CA ALA A 21 31.62 10.19 -10.35
C ALA A 21 30.60 9.08 -10.68
N ASP A 22 31.00 8.06 -11.45
CA ASP A 22 30.08 7.11 -12.12
C ASP A 22 29.37 6.08 -11.22
N ALA A 23 29.77 5.93 -9.96
CA ALA A 23 29.26 4.90 -9.05
C ALA A 23 27.78 5.09 -8.62
N SER A 24 27.18 6.23 -8.96
CA SER A 24 25.82 6.62 -8.56
C SER A 24 24.74 6.22 -9.58
N THR A 25 25.04 6.34 -10.87
CA THR A 25 24.08 6.12 -11.98
C THR A 25 23.62 4.66 -12.10
N SER A 26 24.56 3.70 -11.98
CA SER A 26 24.29 2.27 -12.17
C SER A 26 23.25 1.71 -11.18
N LYS A 27 23.28 2.17 -9.92
CA LYS A 27 22.32 1.75 -8.87
C LYS A 27 20.89 2.26 -9.13
N GLN A 28 20.72 3.36 -9.86
CA GLN A 28 19.39 3.84 -10.25
C GLN A 28 18.82 3.07 -11.45
N GLU A 29 19.66 2.76 -12.44
CA GLU A 29 19.32 1.93 -13.61
C GLU A 29 18.77 0.55 -13.21
N ILE A 30 19.50 -0.17 -12.34
CA ILE A 30 19.15 -1.54 -11.93
C ILE A 30 17.77 -1.58 -11.25
N ASN A 31 17.47 -0.61 -10.39
CA ASN A 31 16.20 -0.52 -9.68
C ASN A 31 15.01 -0.20 -10.63
N LYS A 32 15.20 0.69 -11.61
CA LYS A 32 14.19 0.96 -12.65
C LYS A 32 13.89 -0.29 -13.48
N ARG A 33 14.91 -1.06 -13.89
CA ARG A 33 14.74 -2.28 -14.68
C ARG A 33 13.97 -3.36 -13.91
N LYS A 34 14.28 -3.58 -12.63
CA LYS A 34 13.63 -4.62 -11.80
C LYS A 34 12.12 -4.37 -11.59
N ASN A 35 11.71 -3.11 -11.38
CA ASN A 35 10.29 -2.75 -11.25
C ASN A 35 9.47 -2.88 -12.54
N ARG A 36 10.10 -2.89 -13.73
CA ARG A 36 9.39 -2.99 -15.02
C ARG A 36 8.98 -4.43 -15.37
N LEU A 37 9.66 -5.42 -14.78
CA LEU A 37 9.40 -6.84 -15.03
C LEU A 37 8.22 -7.35 -14.17
N THR A 38 8.23 -7.06 -12.87
CA THR A 38 7.18 -7.47 -11.91
C THR A 38 5.80 -6.86 -12.18
N SER A 39 5.73 -5.76 -12.94
CA SER A 39 4.48 -5.06 -13.25
C SER A 39 3.71 -5.62 -14.46
N LYS A 40 4.30 -6.52 -15.28
CA LYS A 40 3.69 -6.93 -16.56
C LYS A 40 2.66 -8.06 -16.43
N GLU A 41 2.89 -9.05 -15.57
CA GLU A 41 2.00 -10.22 -15.41
C GLU A 41 0.75 -9.93 -14.56
N VAL A 42 0.85 -9.03 -13.57
CA VAL A 42 -0.24 -8.72 -12.64
C VAL A 42 -1.40 -7.95 -13.31
N ALA A 43 -1.18 -7.41 -14.51
CA ALA A 43 -2.14 -6.60 -15.26
C ALA A 43 -3.15 -7.42 -16.10
N LYS A 44 -3.67 -8.53 -15.54
CA LYS A 44 -4.63 -9.43 -16.22
C LYS A 44 -5.96 -8.73 -16.60
N ASN A 45 -6.29 -7.62 -15.95
CA ASN A 45 -7.45 -6.78 -16.27
C ASN A 45 -6.99 -5.42 -16.81
N PRO A 46 -7.64 -4.86 -17.86
CA PRO A 46 -7.32 -3.54 -18.38
C PRO A 46 -7.56 -2.44 -17.35
N GLY A 47 -6.65 -1.46 -17.26
CA GLY A 47 -6.77 -0.35 -16.32
C GLY A 47 -8.00 0.53 -16.58
N VAL A 48 -8.56 1.12 -15.51
CA VAL A 48 -9.85 1.87 -15.50
C VAL A 48 -10.00 2.88 -16.66
N SER A 49 -8.93 3.56 -17.07
CA SER A 49 -8.97 4.49 -18.22
C SER A 49 -9.29 3.78 -19.55
N LYS A 50 -8.71 2.60 -19.79
CA LYS A 50 -8.98 1.77 -20.97
C LYS A 50 -10.43 1.28 -20.97
N LEU A 51 -10.92 0.77 -19.83
CA LEU A 51 -12.32 0.36 -19.67
C LEU A 51 -13.30 1.52 -19.94
N LYS A 52 -13.04 2.70 -19.36
CA LYS A 52 -13.84 3.92 -19.63
C LYS A 52 -13.76 4.38 -21.09
N SER A 53 -12.66 4.09 -21.80
CA SER A 53 -12.57 4.36 -23.24
C SER A 53 -13.38 3.36 -24.06
N ALA A 54 -13.27 2.07 -23.77
CA ALA A 54 -14.03 1.01 -24.42
C ALA A 54 -15.55 1.25 -24.28
N ILE A 55 -16.05 1.53 -23.07
CA ILE A 55 -17.48 1.84 -22.84
C ILE A 55 -17.93 3.04 -23.68
N ARG A 56 -17.14 4.12 -23.77
CA ARG A 56 -17.47 5.25 -24.65
C ARG A 56 -17.51 4.86 -26.13
N GLN A 57 -16.62 3.98 -26.58
CA GLN A 57 -16.60 3.49 -27.97
C GLN A 57 -17.80 2.58 -28.26
N THR A 58 -18.15 1.65 -27.35
CA THR A 58 -19.34 0.79 -27.49
C THR A 58 -20.63 1.59 -27.45
N ARG A 59 -20.77 2.59 -26.55
CA ARG A 59 -21.92 3.49 -26.51
C ARG A 59 -22.04 4.33 -27.80
N ARG A 60 -20.92 4.80 -28.37
CA ARG A 60 -20.90 5.48 -29.69
C ARG A 60 -21.28 4.56 -30.85
N LEU A 61 -21.05 3.25 -30.74
CA LEU A 61 -21.45 2.27 -31.76
C LEU A 61 -22.96 1.97 -31.68
N LEU A 62 -23.50 1.81 -30.47
CA LEU A 62 -24.93 1.60 -30.23
C LEU A 62 -25.81 2.81 -30.60
N ALA A 63 -25.22 4.00 -30.64
CA ALA A 63 -25.83 5.26 -31.07
C ALA A 63 -25.64 5.57 -32.58
N LYS A 64 -25.29 4.57 -33.40
CA LYS A 64 -25.36 4.67 -34.86
C LYS A 64 -26.65 4.04 -35.37
N GLU A 65 -27.33 4.77 -36.25
CA GLU A 65 -28.45 4.23 -37.02
C GLU A 65 -27.98 3.15 -38.02
N GLY A 66 -28.90 2.26 -38.40
CA GLY A 66 -28.64 1.18 -39.36
C GLY A 66 -27.82 -0.01 -38.83
N LEU A 67 -27.66 -0.14 -37.51
CA LEU A 67 -26.97 -1.28 -36.91
C LEU A 67 -27.81 -2.59 -37.01
N PRO A 68 -27.26 -3.71 -37.51
CA PRO A 68 -27.97 -5.00 -37.52
C PRO A 68 -28.34 -5.46 -36.11
N ALA A 69 -29.49 -6.14 -35.97
CA ALA A 69 -30.05 -6.54 -34.68
C ALA A 69 -29.08 -7.40 -33.84
N ASP A 70 -28.45 -8.41 -34.46
CA ASP A 70 -27.49 -9.30 -33.78
C ASP A 70 -26.27 -8.53 -33.25
N VAL A 71 -25.75 -7.60 -34.06
CA VAL A 71 -24.64 -6.71 -33.68
C VAL A 71 -25.05 -5.79 -32.53
N ARG A 72 -26.30 -5.32 -32.49
CA ARG A 72 -26.84 -4.52 -31.37
C ARG A 72 -26.88 -5.33 -30.08
N VAL A 73 -27.48 -6.53 -30.11
CA VAL A 73 -27.55 -7.45 -28.96
C VAL A 73 -26.16 -7.85 -28.47
N GLU A 74 -25.21 -8.13 -29.38
CA GLU A 74 -23.82 -8.38 -29.00
C GLU A 74 -23.14 -7.17 -28.35
N THR A 75 -23.35 -5.96 -28.88
CA THR A 75 -22.69 -4.76 -28.38
C THR A 75 -23.27 -4.28 -27.05
N GLU A 76 -24.55 -4.53 -26.78
CA GLU A 76 -25.18 -4.38 -25.46
C GLU A 76 -24.61 -5.37 -24.44
N ARG A 77 -24.46 -6.66 -24.81
CA ARG A 77 -23.81 -7.68 -23.97
C ARG A 77 -22.36 -7.28 -23.64
N LYS A 78 -21.60 -6.81 -24.63
CA LYS A 78 -20.21 -6.32 -24.48
C LYS A 78 -20.15 -5.06 -23.60
N LEU A 79 -21.10 -4.12 -23.74
CA LEU A 79 -21.21 -2.95 -22.88
C LEU A 79 -21.43 -3.33 -21.41
N LYS A 80 -22.38 -4.24 -21.13
CA LYS A 80 -22.69 -4.71 -19.78
C LYS A 80 -21.48 -5.38 -19.12
N ALA A 81 -20.72 -6.19 -19.87
CA ALA A 81 -19.48 -6.80 -19.39
C ALA A 81 -18.41 -5.75 -19.02
N LEU A 82 -18.17 -4.77 -19.90
CA LEU A 82 -17.21 -3.68 -19.64
C LEU A 82 -17.59 -2.82 -18.43
N GLU A 83 -18.89 -2.63 -18.17
CA GLU A 83 -19.39 -1.91 -16.99
C GLU A 83 -19.20 -2.72 -15.71
N THR A 84 -19.39 -4.05 -15.73
CA THR A 84 -19.04 -4.91 -14.59
C THR A 84 -17.53 -4.93 -14.32
N ASP A 85 -16.69 -4.96 -15.36
CA ASP A 85 -15.23 -4.87 -15.23
C ASP A 85 -14.79 -3.53 -14.63
N LEU A 86 -15.42 -2.42 -15.06
CA LEU A 86 -15.16 -1.09 -14.50
C LEU A 86 -15.50 -1.06 -13.01
N ALA A 87 -16.68 -1.58 -12.61
CA ALA A 87 -17.08 -1.64 -11.21
C ALA A 87 -16.10 -2.48 -10.36
N GLY A 88 -15.64 -3.62 -10.88
CA GLY A 88 -14.61 -4.44 -10.25
C GLY A 88 -13.26 -3.71 -10.11
N ALA A 89 -12.80 -3.07 -11.19
CA ALA A 89 -11.54 -2.32 -11.20
C ALA A 89 -11.56 -1.08 -10.28
N GLU A 90 -12.70 -0.39 -10.15
CA GLU A 90 -12.86 0.72 -9.20
C GLU A 90 -12.99 0.26 -7.75
N ARG A 91 -13.65 -0.87 -7.46
CA ARG A 91 -13.61 -1.52 -6.14
C ARG A 91 -12.17 -1.88 -5.76
N ALA A 92 -11.43 -2.57 -6.63
CA ALA A 92 -10.03 -2.92 -6.41
C ALA A 92 -9.12 -1.68 -6.24
N LYS A 93 -9.40 -0.56 -6.93
CA LYS A 93 -8.70 0.71 -6.71
C LYS A 93 -8.98 1.30 -5.32
N LYS A 94 -10.24 1.27 -4.87
CA LYS A 94 -10.65 1.72 -3.52
C LYS A 94 -10.00 0.86 -2.42
N GLU A 95 -10.03 -0.47 -2.56
CA GLU A 95 -9.37 -1.40 -1.63
C GLU A 95 -7.86 -1.13 -1.53
N ARG A 96 -7.16 -0.95 -2.66
CA ARG A 96 -5.73 -0.63 -2.66
C ARG A 96 -5.44 0.70 -1.95
N ALA A 97 -6.24 1.74 -2.20
CA ALA A 97 -6.08 3.04 -1.56
C ALA A 97 -6.32 2.97 -0.03
N LEU A 98 -7.37 2.27 0.41
CA LEU A 98 -7.66 2.05 1.83
C LEU A 98 -6.60 1.19 2.51
N ALA A 99 -6.16 0.11 1.84
CA ALA A 99 -5.07 -0.74 2.32
C ALA A 99 -3.80 0.08 2.55
N THR A 100 -3.33 0.86 1.57
CA THR A 100 -2.15 1.72 1.74
C THR A 100 -2.35 2.77 2.84
N ARG A 101 -3.50 3.44 2.90
CA ARG A 101 -3.81 4.47 3.90
C ARG A 101 -3.79 3.93 5.33
N TYR A 102 -4.33 2.74 5.56
CA TYR A 102 -4.49 2.15 6.89
C TYR A 102 -3.44 1.08 7.24
N HIS A 103 -2.56 0.68 6.30
CA HIS A 103 -1.52 -0.33 6.52
C HIS A 103 -0.66 -0.04 7.76
N LYS A 104 -0.17 1.20 7.91
CA LYS A 104 0.65 1.57 9.08
C LYS A 104 -0.17 1.59 10.38
N VAL A 105 -1.43 2.03 10.35
CA VAL A 105 -2.30 2.02 11.54
C VAL A 105 -2.59 0.59 11.99
N LYS A 106 -3.07 -0.28 11.07
CA LYS A 106 -3.28 -1.71 11.32
C LYS A 106 -1.99 -2.41 11.78
N PHE A 107 -0.83 -2.05 11.23
CA PHE A 107 0.46 -2.59 11.68
C PHE A 107 0.78 -2.21 13.13
N PHE A 108 0.70 -0.92 13.50
CA PHE A 108 1.00 -0.50 14.87
C PHE A 108 0.01 -1.05 15.89
N ASP A 109 -1.29 -1.09 15.57
CA ASP A 109 -2.31 -1.65 16.45
C ASP A 109 -2.09 -3.17 16.64
N ARG A 110 -1.78 -3.92 15.57
CA ARG A 110 -1.37 -5.34 15.66
C ARG A 110 -0.09 -5.55 16.47
N GLN A 111 0.92 -4.70 16.31
CA GLN A 111 2.16 -4.79 17.10
C GLN A 111 1.93 -4.47 18.57
N ARG A 112 1.01 -3.55 18.90
CA ARG A 112 0.60 -3.26 20.29
C ARG A 112 -0.13 -4.45 20.92
N LEU A 113 -1.05 -5.09 20.21
CA LEU A 113 -1.71 -6.32 20.66
C LEU A 113 -0.70 -7.47 20.90
N LEU A 114 0.19 -7.74 19.95
CA LEU A 114 1.22 -8.79 20.10
C LEU A 114 2.15 -8.55 21.29
N ARG A 115 2.48 -7.28 21.58
CA ARG A 115 3.23 -6.89 22.78
C ARG A 115 2.43 -7.13 24.07
N LYS A 116 1.15 -6.72 24.11
CA LYS A 116 0.25 -6.98 25.25
C LYS A 116 0.09 -8.48 25.50
N ILE A 117 -0.26 -9.28 24.50
CA ILE A 117 -0.41 -10.74 24.62
C ILE A 117 0.86 -11.37 25.23
N LYS A 118 2.05 -10.98 24.73
CA LYS A 118 3.33 -11.47 25.27
C LYS A 118 3.60 -11.03 26.71
N GLN A 119 3.06 -9.88 27.14
CA GLN A 119 3.16 -9.39 28.52
C GLN A 119 2.19 -10.13 29.46
N THR A 120 0.93 -10.30 29.07
CA THR A 120 -0.08 -11.07 29.82
C THR A 120 0.30 -12.55 29.93
N GLN A 121 0.86 -13.15 28.87
CA GLN A 121 1.42 -14.50 28.91
C GLN A 121 2.56 -14.65 29.92
N ARG A 122 3.43 -13.64 30.08
CA ARG A 122 4.49 -13.64 31.11
C ARG A 122 3.90 -13.60 32.52
N ARG A 123 3.00 -12.63 32.78
CA ARG A 123 2.28 -12.49 34.05
C ARG A 123 1.51 -13.75 34.49
N LEU A 124 1.05 -14.56 33.53
CA LEU A 124 0.41 -15.86 33.78
C LEU A 124 1.40 -16.97 34.13
N ALA A 125 2.62 -16.94 33.57
CA ALA A 125 3.70 -17.88 33.87
C ALA A 125 4.42 -17.55 35.20
N ASP A 126 4.37 -16.29 35.63
CA ASP A 126 4.94 -15.85 36.91
C ASP A 126 4.28 -16.61 38.09
N LYS A 127 5.13 -17.23 38.92
CA LYS A 127 4.70 -18.17 39.97
C LYS A 127 3.90 -17.46 41.06
N GLU A 128 4.34 -16.26 41.45
CA GLU A 128 3.78 -15.43 42.53
C GLU A 128 2.39 -14.86 42.21
N THR A 129 1.98 -14.81 40.94
CA THR A 129 0.66 -14.29 40.54
C THR A 129 -0.48 -15.09 41.19
N SER A 130 -1.29 -14.45 42.02
CA SER A 130 -2.37 -15.13 42.78
C SER A 130 -3.42 -15.77 41.87
N SER A 131 -4.16 -16.76 42.41
CA SER A 131 -5.22 -17.47 41.65
C SER A 131 -6.28 -16.51 41.08
N LYS A 132 -6.69 -15.49 41.84
CA LYS A 132 -7.64 -14.45 41.39
C LYS A 132 -7.05 -13.60 40.25
N ALA A 133 -5.77 -13.22 40.34
CA ALA A 133 -5.08 -12.48 39.28
C ALA A 133 -4.86 -13.34 38.02
N LYS A 134 -4.52 -14.63 38.17
CA LYS A 134 -4.38 -15.58 37.05
C LYS A 134 -5.70 -15.72 36.27
N LYS A 135 -6.87 -15.77 36.94
CA LYS A 135 -8.17 -15.75 36.27
C LYS A 135 -8.42 -14.45 35.48
N ALA A 136 -8.15 -13.28 36.06
CA ALA A 136 -8.32 -12.01 35.37
C ALA A 136 -7.41 -11.88 34.12
N LEU A 137 -6.15 -12.31 34.23
CA LEU A 137 -5.19 -12.32 33.12
C LEU A 137 -5.56 -13.32 32.02
N GLN A 138 -6.27 -14.42 32.33
CA GLN A 138 -6.81 -15.33 31.31
C GLN A 138 -7.92 -14.66 30.47
N VAL A 139 -8.76 -13.83 31.10
CA VAL A 139 -9.80 -13.04 30.41
C VAL A 139 -9.16 -11.94 29.55
N GLU A 140 -8.21 -11.15 30.08
CA GLU A 140 -7.45 -10.15 29.30
C GLU A 140 -6.78 -10.81 28.07
N LEU A 141 -6.16 -11.99 28.25
CA LEU A 141 -5.53 -12.73 27.17
C LEU A 141 -6.51 -13.23 26.11
N PHE A 142 -7.76 -13.56 26.49
CA PHE A 142 -8.81 -13.93 25.56
C PHE A 142 -9.29 -12.72 24.74
N GLU A 143 -9.60 -11.59 25.38
CA GLU A 143 -9.98 -10.34 24.70
C GLU A 143 -8.92 -9.91 23.68
N LEU A 144 -7.65 -9.86 24.09
CA LEU A 144 -6.53 -9.49 23.22
C LEU A 144 -6.35 -10.43 22.02
N ARG A 145 -6.78 -11.70 22.12
CA ARG A 145 -6.80 -12.65 21.00
C ARG A 145 -7.98 -12.39 20.05
N VAL A 146 -9.15 -12.01 20.57
CA VAL A 146 -10.30 -11.60 19.76
C VAL A 146 -9.94 -10.35 18.95
N ASP A 147 -9.37 -9.32 19.58
CA ASP A 147 -8.88 -8.11 18.92
C ASP A 147 -7.83 -8.41 17.83
N LEU A 148 -6.91 -9.36 18.08
CA LEU A 148 -5.88 -9.75 17.12
C LEU A 148 -6.47 -10.40 15.86
N ASN A 149 -7.65 -11.01 15.97
CA ASN A 149 -8.37 -11.65 14.88
C ASN A 149 -9.44 -10.74 14.22
N TYR A 150 -9.53 -9.47 14.61
CA TYR A 150 -10.56 -8.55 14.13
C TYR A 150 -10.41 -8.19 12.63
N ASN A 151 -11.11 -8.94 11.79
CA ASN A 151 -11.02 -8.86 10.33
C ASN A 151 -11.88 -7.74 9.73
N TYR A 152 -11.41 -6.50 9.86
CA TYR A 152 -12.15 -5.32 9.40
C TYR A 152 -12.31 -5.23 7.86
N PRO A 153 -13.51 -4.93 7.31
CA PRO A 153 -13.80 -4.89 5.87
C PRO A 153 -12.82 -4.06 5.01
N LYS A 154 -12.56 -4.54 3.78
CA LYS A 154 -11.55 -3.97 2.86
C LYS A 154 -11.98 -2.65 2.20
N LEU A 155 -13.29 -2.43 2.05
CA LEU A 155 -13.88 -1.28 1.35
C LEU A 155 -14.27 -0.13 2.30
N GLU A 156 -14.04 -0.30 3.60
CA GLU A 156 -14.44 0.66 4.64
C GLU A 156 -13.26 1.39 5.31
N LYS A 157 -13.60 2.43 6.08
CA LYS A 157 -12.65 3.22 6.87
C LYS A 157 -12.26 2.46 8.15
N TYR A 158 -11.04 1.95 8.21
CA TYR A 158 -10.55 1.26 9.41
C TYR A 158 -10.67 2.12 10.68
N ILE A 159 -11.30 1.56 11.70
CA ILE A 159 -11.39 2.10 13.06
C ILE A 159 -10.19 1.55 13.85
N SER A 160 -9.37 2.43 14.41
CA SER A 160 -8.16 2.03 15.17
C SER A 160 -8.53 1.53 16.56
N LEU A 161 -7.94 0.39 16.96
CA LEU A 161 -8.15 -0.22 18.27
C LEU A 161 -7.53 0.63 19.41
N PHE A 162 -6.58 1.50 19.07
CA PHE A 162 -5.94 2.42 20.00
C PHE A 162 -5.98 3.84 19.41
N PRO A 163 -7.10 4.58 19.53
CA PRO A 163 -7.20 5.98 19.12
C PRO A 163 -6.18 6.86 19.87
N PRO A 164 -5.75 8.02 19.33
CA PRO A 164 -4.76 8.89 19.98
C PRO A 164 -5.07 9.23 21.45
N LYS A 165 -6.34 9.47 21.78
CA LYS A 165 -6.82 9.68 23.16
C LYS A 165 -6.41 8.54 24.11
N VAL A 166 -6.54 7.29 23.66
CA VAL A 166 -6.21 6.07 24.41
C VAL A 166 -4.72 5.69 24.29
N ARG A 167 -3.96 6.33 23.38
CA ARG A 167 -2.51 6.11 23.27
C ARG A 167 -1.72 6.80 24.39
N GLN A 168 -2.28 7.85 24.98
CA GLN A 168 -1.64 8.70 26.01
C GLN A 168 -1.77 8.12 27.43
N THR A 169 -2.77 7.28 27.70
CA THR A 169 -2.88 6.55 28.98
C THR A 169 -1.96 5.32 28.96
N GLU A 170 -1.03 5.21 29.91
CA GLU A 170 -0.30 3.96 30.09
C GLU A 170 -1.26 2.81 30.46
N GLY A 171 -0.98 1.60 29.99
CA GLY A 171 -1.91 0.45 30.11
C GLY A 171 -2.97 0.35 29.01
N ALA A 172 -3.46 1.47 28.46
CA ALA A 172 -4.28 1.59 27.23
C ALA A 172 -5.08 0.32 26.81
N ALA A 173 -6.29 0.14 27.33
CA ALA A 173 -7.19 -0.90 26.86
C ALA A 173 -7.62 -0.65 25.39
N PRO A 174 -7.89 -1.70 24.59
CA PRO A 174 -8.52 -1.55 23.28
C PRO A 174 -9.97 -1.10 23.45
N VAL A 175 -10.49 -0.27 22.52
CA VAL A 175 -11.80 0.42 22.71
C VAL A 175 -13.01 -0.52 22.86
N HIS A 176 -12.86 -1.79 22.52
CA HIS A 176 -13.91 -2.80 22.63
C HIS A 176 -13.98 -3.44 24.04
N SER A 177 -12.86 -3.44 24.77
CA SER A 177 -12.74 -3.90 26.15
C SER A 177 -13.31 -2.86 27.16
N THR A 178 -13.34 -1.58 26.80
CA THR A 178 -13.87 -0.49 27.65
C THR A 178 -15.39 -0.29 27.56
N ALA A 179 -16.15 -1.28 27.09
CA ALA A 179 -17.58 -1.13 26.78
C ALA A 179 -18.40 -2.40 27.11
N SER A 180 -18.19 -2.97 28.30
CA SER A 180 -19.03 -3.98 28.96
C SER A 180 -18.85 -3.89 30.47
#